data_AF-A0ABD7S3F1-F1
#
_entry.id   AF-A0ABD7S3F1-F1
#
_cell.length_a   1.000
_cell.length_b   1.000
_cell.length_c   1.000
_cell.angle_alpha   90.00
_cell.angle_beta   90.00
_cell.angle_gamma   90.00
#
_symmetry.space_group_name_H-M   'P 1'
#
loop_
_entity.id
_entity.type
_entity.pdbx_description
1 polymer ?
#
loop_
_entity_poly.entity_id
_entity_poly.type
_entity_poly.pdbx_seq_one_letter_code
_entity_poly.pdbx_strand_id
1 'polypeptide(L)'
;MRKTMSAGLLILVLAGVCFWSLQRPEADTGQAEPLGIVSEQDDNISVKDTEKRIQLSSKVRKEGGEKEYQFLQDCLTYARFSVILNRQAKDPQSLLNNPEKINELPVRQRLNFRERIDLVKRMKLQCESWNETISPKDAAVLMYDAALESGRRGDLRASACFVMAPWATPPENSPEAKAFENLYHLNARQLANNAIKAGSWPAALAAYNSTREQHGVRTLIGYSQEEQYQLARLLQMGTADPDLAASLSYESARLGAGLNAGVIIRSDEWARKMFNGAFGGKAMTDDDIRENCGN
;
A
#
# COMPACT_ATOMS: atom_id res chain seq x y z
N MET A 1 -0.69 -47.33 -50.71
CA MET A 1 -1.75 -46.33 -50.40
C MET A 1 -1.07 -45.20 -49.63
N ARG A 2 -0.66 -44.06 -50.24
CA ARG A 2 -1.46 -42.81 -50.47
C ARG A 2 -2.22 -42.37 -49.19
N LYS A 3 -2.16 -41.15 -48.62
CA LYS A 3 -1.69 -39.81 -49.04
C LYS A 3 -1.75 -38.83 -47.82
N THR A 4 -0.70 -38.01 -47.64
CA THR A 4 -0.63 -36.53 -47.36
C THR A 4 -1.54 -35.78 -46.35
N MET A 5 -0.86 -35.01 -45.46
CA MET A 5 -0.97 -33.56 -45.10
C MET A 5 -2.33 -32.87 -44.89
N SER A 6 -2.52 -32.06 -43.83
CA SER A 6 -2.09 -30.64 -43.75
C SER A 6 -2.75 -29.86 -42.59
N ALA A 7 -2.11 -28.73 -42.28
CA ALA A 7 -2.33 -27.69 -41.28
C ALA A 7 -3.68 -26.92 -41.30
N GLY A 8 -3.94 -26.22 -40.19
CA GLY A 8 -4.88 -25.10 -40.04
C GLY A 8 -5.22 -24.87 -38.56
N LEU A 9 -4.41 -24.16 -37.76
CA LEU A 9 -4.41 -22.70 -37.57
C LEU A 9 -5.82 -22.11 -37.28
N LEU A 10 -6.12 -21.81 -36.01
CA LEU A 10 -6.93 -20.65 -35.66
C LEU A 10 -6.43 -20.03 -34.34
N ILE A 11 -6.21 -18.73 -34.42
CA ILE A 11 -5.64 -17.79 -33.45
C ILE A 11 -6.80 -17.02 -32.78
N LEU A 12 -6.62 -16.59 -31.52
CA LEU A 12 -7.02 -15.30 -30.89
C LEU A 12 -7.46 -15.51 -29.42
N VAL A 13 -7.15 -14.69 -28.40
CA VAL A 13 -6.12 -13.70 -28.03
C VAL A 13 -6.68 -12.96 -26.78
N LEU A 14 -5.84 -12.84 -25.71
CA LEU A 14 -5.79 -11.80 -24.64
C LEU A 14 -7.04 -11.55 -23.76
N ALA A 15 -6.97 -11.17 -22.47
CA ALA A 15 -5.99 -10.45 -21.65
C ALA A 15 -6.20 -10.87 -20.16
N GLY A 16 -5.32 -10.67 -19.18
CA GLY A 16 -4.10 -9.89 -19.08
C GLY A 16 -3.72 -9.83 -17.60
N VAL A 17 -3.08 -10.88 -17.10
CA VAL A 17 -2.33 -10.87 -15.83
C VAL A 17 -0.91 -11.30 -16.20
N CYS A 18 -0.11 -10.36 -16.71
CA CYS A 18 1.31 -10.59 -16.88
C CYS A 18 2.01 -10.17 -15.59
N PHE A 19 2.55 -11.14 -14.84
CA PHE A 19 3.87 -11.73 -15.06
C PHE A 19 4.98 -10.77 -14.67
N TRP A 20 5.39 -10.83 -13.42
CA TRP A 20 6.78 -10.60 -13.01
C TRP A 20 7.15 -11.68 -11.98
N SER A 21 7.39 -12.90 -12.46
CA SER A 21 8.45 -13.77 -11.93
C SER A 21 8.70 -14.93 -12.90
N LEU A 22 9.97 -15.31 -13.01
CA LEU A 22 10.51 -16.55 -13.57
C LEU A 22 10.71 -16.65 -15.09
N GLN A 23 11.78 -16.01 -15.57
CA GLN A 23 12.77 -16.70 -16.38
C GLN A 23 14.14 -16.59 -15.68
N ARG A 24 14.67 -17.73 -15.24
CA ARG A 24 16.06 -17.88 -14.79
C ARG A 24 16.97 -17.86 -16.02
N PRO A 25 18.02 -17.02 -16.06
CA PRO A 25 19.26 -17.39 -16.72
C PRO A 25 20.09 -18.27 -15.75
N GLU A 26 20.76 -19.25 -16.33
CA GLU A 26 21.74 -20.09 -15.65
C GLU A 26 22.89 -19.27 -15.07
N ALA A 27 23.54 -19.89 -14.08
CA ALA A 27 24.50 -19.31 -13.17
C ALA A 27 25.64 -18.56 -13.86
N ASP A 28 25.76 -17.28 -13.52
CA ASP A 28 27.06 -16.63 -13.39
C ASP A 28 27.12 -16.01 -12.00
N THR A 29 28.11 -16.42 -11.22
CA THR A 29 28.30 -16.08 -9.81
C THR A 29 28.69 -14.62 -9.66
N GLY A 30 27.70 -13.73 -9.69
CA GLY A 30 27.82 -12.34 -9.26
C GLY A 30 26.74 -12.07 -8.23
N GLN A 31 27.12 -11.96 -6.96
CA GLN A 31 26.22 -11.63 -5.85
C GLN A 31 25.40 -10.39 -6.19
N ALA A 32 24.10 -10.58 -6.42
CA ALA A 32 23.16 -9.47 -6.38
C ALA A 32 23.00 -9.08 -4.91
N GLU A 33 23.71 -8.03 -4.48
CA GLU A 33 23.49 -7.42 -3.18
C GLU A 33 22.01 -7.01 -3.06
N PRO A 34 21.31 -7.41 -1.98
CA PRO A 34 20.03 -6.81 -1.67
C PRO A 34 20.27 -5.31 -1.49
N LEU A 35 19.37 -4.46 -2.00
CA LEU A 35 19.31 -3.05 -1.61
C LEU A 35 19.10 -3.03 -0.10
N GLY A 36 20.22 -2.97 0.62
CA GLY A 36 20.27 -2.93 2.06
C GLY A 36 19.47 -1.72 2.51
N ILE A 37 18.36 -1.98 3.19
CA ILE A 37 18.09 -1.22 4.39
C ILE A 37 19.35 -1.42 5.23
N VAL A 38 20.25 -0.44 5.18
CA VAL A 38 21.47 -0.49 5.96
C VAL A 38 21.01 -0.60 7.41
N SER A 39 21.22 -1.78 7.97
CA SER A 39 21.30 -2.03 9.40
C SER A 39 22.55 -1.29 9.89
N GLU A 40 22.51 0.03 9.86
CA GLU A 40 23.45 0.86 10.60
C GLU A 40 22.94 0.83 12.03
N GLN A 41 23.47 -0.14 12.76
CA GLN A 41 23.48 -0.19 14.19
C GLN A 41 24.40 0.93 14.68
N ASP A 42 23.96 2.17 14.47
CA ASP A 42 24.60 3.37 15.01
C ASP A 42 23.99 3.62 16.39
N ASP A 43 24.64 3.04 17.41
CA ASP A 43 24.32 3.20 18.84
C ASP A 43 24.63 4.62 19.37
N ASN A 44 24.64 5.64 18.50
CA ASN A 44 24.96 7.00 18.89
C ASN A 44 24.01 8.02 18.22
N ILE A 45 22.71 7.89 18.53
CA ILE A 45 21.74 8.94 18.22
C ILE A 45 22.12 10.16 19.08
N SER A 46 22.65 11.19 18.43
CA SER A 46 22.96 12.47 19.06
C SER A 46 21.70 13.07 19.69
N VAL A 47 21.83 13.64 20.89
CA VAL A 47 20.75 14.37 21.58
C VAL A 47 20.14 15.44 20.67
N LYS A 48 20.95 16.06 19.80
CA LYS A 48 20.47 17.07 18.82
C LYS A 48 19.55 16.49 17.75
N ASP A 49 19.79 15.27 17.30
CA ASP A 49 18.93 14.60 16.31
C ASP A 49 17.59 14.21 16.95
N THR A 50 17.62 13.83 18.23
CA THR A 50 16.42 13.52 19.01
C THR A 50 15.59 14.78 19.26
N GLU A 51 16.20 15.91 19.64
CA GLU A 51 15.50 17.20 19.82
C GLU A 51 14.91 17.72 18.52
N LYS A 52 15.67 17.65 17.41
CA LYS A 52 15.18 18.05 16.08
C LYS A 52 13.98 17.21 15.65
N ARG A 53 14.03 15.89 15.86
CA ARG A 53 12.91 14.97 15.60
C ARG A 53 11.69 15.30 16.47
N ILE A 54 11.87 15.53 17.77
CA ILE A 54 10.77 15.91 18.68
C ILE A 54 10.12 17.22 18.22
N GLN A 55 10.92 18.22 17.81
CA GLN A 55 10.39 19.48 17.30
C GLN A 55 9.59 19.30 16.01
N LEU A 56 10.11 18.55 15.04
CA LEU A 56 9.42 18.26 13.78
C LEU A 56 8.12 17.47 14.00
N SER A 57 8.15 16.40 14.79
CA SER A 57 6.95 15.64 15.18
C SER A 57 5.94 16.51 15.94
N SER A 58 6.40 17.41 16.81
CA SER A 58 5.50 18.33 17.52
C SER A 58 4.82 19.33 16.59
N LYS A 59 5.52 19.77 15.53
CA LYS A 59 4.97 20.65 14.49
C LYS A 59 3.91 19.90 13.68
N VAL A 60 4.19 18.68 13.23
CA VAL A 60 3.21 17.82 12.54
C VAL A 60 1.99 17.56 13.43
N ARG A 61 2.16 17.32 14.74
CA ARG A 61 1.02 17.09 15.64
C ARG A 61 0.17 18.35 15.88
N LYS A 62 0.77 19.54 15.87
CA LYS A 62 0.05 20.82 16.08
C LYS A 62 -0.58 21.34 14.80
N GLU A 63 0.16 21.31 13.70
CA GLU A 63 -0.16 21.97 12.44
C GLU A 63 -0.64 20.98 11.37
N GLY A 64 -0.32 19.69 11.52
CA GLY A 64 -0.52 18.67 10.50
C GLY A 64 -1.99 18.45 10.15
N GLY A 65 -2.33 18.83 8.93
CA GLY A 65 -3.53 18.38 8.24
C GLY A 65 -3.15 17.63 6.97
N GLU A 66 -4.18 17.35 6.15
CA GLU A 66 -4.08 16.71 4.84
C GLU A 66 -2.94 17.24 3.97
N LYS A 67 -2.66 18.56 4.02
CA LYS A 67 -1.58 19.19 3.24
C LYS A 67 -0.16 18.74 3.62
N GLU A 68 0.11 18.58 4.92
CA GLU A 68 1.44 18.16 5.39
C GLU A 68 1.67 16.68 5.05
N TYR A 69 0.65 15.86 5.27
CA TYR A 69 0.68 14.46 4.88
C TYR A 69 0.87 14.29 3.36
N GLN A 70 0.12 15.03 2.54
CA GLN A 70 0.25 15.00 1.08
C GLN A 70 1.64 15.46 0.63
N PHE A 71 2.19 16.52 1.24
CA PHE A 71 3.54 16.99 0.94
C PHE A 71 4.60 15.91 1.22
N LEU A 72 4.54 15.28 2.40
CA LEU A 72 5.45 14.21 2.76
C LEU A 72 5.31 12.99 1.83
N GLN A 73 4.07 12.59 1.52
CA GLN A 73 3.78 11.52 0.57
C GLN A 73 4.34 11.80 -0.82
N ASP A 74 4.20 13.04 -1.30
CA ASP A 74 4.72 13.49 -2.59
C ASP A 74 6.25 13.51 -2.59
N CYS A 75 6.90 13.94 -1.51
CA CYS A 75 8.36 13.94 -1.43
C CYS A 75 8.98 12.54 -1.28
N LEU A 76 8.33 11.63 -0.55
CA LEU A 76 8.75 10.23 -0.53
C LEU A 76 8.56 9.57 -1.91
N THR A 77 7.45 9.85 -2.57
CA THR A 77 7.20 9.39 -3.96
C THR A 77 8.23 9.99 -4.91
N TYR A 78 8.57 11.27 -4.78
CA TYR A 78 9.63 11.93 -5.55
C TYR A 78 10.97 11.22 -5.37
N ALA A 79 11.39 10.97 -4.12
CA ALA A 79 12.67 10.34 -3.82
C ALA A 79 12.79 8.97 -4.50
N ARG A 80 11.73 8.15 -4.46
CA ARG A 80 11.69 6.83 -5.11
C ARG A 80 11.69 6.92 -6.64
N PHE A 81 10.84 7.77 -7.21
CA PHE A 81 10.63 7.80 -8.65
C PHE A 81 11.68 8.62 -9.41
N SER A 82 12.27 9.65 -8.80
CA SER A 82 13.36 10.41 -9.41
C SER A 82 14.58 9.52 -9.73
N VAL A 83 14.95 8.61 -8.83
CA VAL A 83 16.02 7.64 -9.05
C VAL A 83 15.70 6.69 -10.21
N ILE A 84 14.47 6.15 -10.24
CA ILE A 84 14.01 5.26 -11.31
C ILE A 84 14.03 5.97 -12.66
N LEU A 85 13.48 7.18 -12.73
CA LEU A 85 13.43 7.96 -13.97
C LEU A 85 14.83 8.35 -14.45
N ASN A 86 15.73 8.74 -13.54
CA ASN A 86 17.12 9.05 -13.88
C ASN A 86 17.88 7.83 -14.43
N ARG A 87 17.58 6.63 -13.93
CA ARG A 87 18.14 5.38 -14.46
C ARG A 87 17.55 5.05 -15.83
N GLN A 88 16.23 5.16 -15.99
CA GLN A 88 15.54 4.89 -17.25
C GLN A 88 15.93 5.86 -18.36
N ALA A 89 16.17 7.13 -18.03
CA ALA A 89 16.61 8.14 -18.99
C ALA A 89 17.93 7.76 -19.69
N LYS A 90 18.80 7.00 -19.01
CA LYS A 90 20.09 6.53 -19.56
C LYS A 90 19.94 5.25 -20.40
N ASP A 91 18.80 4.58 -20.35
CA ASP A 91 18.53 3.37 -21.12
C ASP A 91 17.70 3.69 -22.38
N PRO A 92 18.26 3.56 -23.59
CA PRO A 92 17.55 3.84 -24.84
C PRO A 92 16.32 2.95 -25.07
N GLN A 93 16.24 1.78 -24.42
CA GLN A 93 15.14 0.83 -24.56
C GLN A 93 14.05 1.01 -23.50
N SER A 94 14.26 1.91 -22.54
CA SER A 94 13.31 2.15 -21.46
C SER A 94 11.99 2.73 -21.97
N LEU A 95 10.92 2.52 -21.20
CA LEU A 95 9.61 3.11 -21.49
C LEU A 95 9.69 4.63 -21.63
N LEU A 96 10.50 5.30 -20.80
CA LEU A 96 10.65 6.75 -20.81
C LEU A 96 11.14 7.31 -22.15
N ASN A 97 11.98 6.54 -22.85
CA ASN A 97 12.60 6.95 -24.12
C ASN A 97 11.89 6.37 -25.34
N ASN A 98 10.81 5.59 -25.17
CA ASN A 98 10.10 4.93 -26.25
C ASN A 98 8.58 5.26 -26.21
N PRO A 99 8.13 6.31 -26.95
CA PRO A 99 6.74 6.73 -26.98
C PRO A 99 5.78 5.66 -27.52
N GLU A 100 6.25 4.78 -28.40
CA GLU A 100 5.44 3.70 -28.97
C GLU A 100 5.10 2.67 -27.89
N LYS A 101 6.10 2.19 -27.14
CA LYS A 101 5.88 1.28 -26.01
C LYS A 101 4.98 1.89 -24.92
N ILE A 102 5.08 3.20 -24.66
CA ILE A 102 4.15 3.87 -23.72
C ILE A 102 2.71 3.78 -24.21
N ASN A 103 2.46 3.89 -25.52
CA ASN A 103 1.12 3.84 -26.09
C ASN A 103 0.56 2.42 -26.20
N GLU A 104 1.42 1.40 -26.20
CA GLU A 104 1.05 -0.01 -26.11
C GLU A 104 0.65 -0.43 -24.68
N LEU A 105 1.06 0.34 -23.65
CA LEU A 105 0.61 0.07 -22.29
C LEU A 105 -0.92 0.21 -22.19
N PRO A 106 -1.58 -0.64 -21.38
CA PRO A 106 -2.97 -0.43 -21.01
C PRO A 106 -3.18 1.02 -20.55
N VAL A 107 -4.28 1.65 -20.97
CA VAL A 107 -4.58 3.08 -20.73
C VAL A 107 -4.25 3.51 -19.30
N ARG A 108 -4.58 2.65 -18.33
CA ARG A 108 -4.34 2.86 -16.90
C ARG A 108 -2.86 2.92 -16.52
N GLN A 109 -2.04 1.97 -16.99
CA GLN A 109 -0.60 1.97 -16.73
C GLN A 109 0.07 3.19 -17.36
N ARG A 110 -0.39 3.60 -18.54
CA ARG A 110 0.06 4.82 -19.21
C ARG A 110 -0.27 6.09 -18.41
N LEU A 111 -1.48 6.22 -17.89
CA LEU A 111 -1.86 7.37 -17.04
C LEU A 111 -1.03 7.41 -15.76
N ASN A 112 -0.90 6.28 -15.06
CA ASN A 112 -0.07 6.17 -13.85
C ASN A 112 1.38 6.59 -14.10
N PHE A 113 1.96 6.12 -15.20
CA PHE A 113 3.33 6.47 -15.57
C PHE A 113 3.47 7.97 -15.81
N ARG A 114 2.52 8.60 -16.52
CA ARG A 114 2.49 10.05 -16.76
C ARG A 114 2.33 10.85 -15.46
N GLU A 115 1.39 10.46 -14.60
CA GLU A 115 1.17 11.11 -13.30
C GLU A 115 2.44 11.13 -12.46
N ARG A 116 3.20 10.01 -12.43
CA ARG A 116 4.44 9.94 -11.66
C ARG A 116 5.58 10.75 -12.28
N ILE A 117 5.67 10.84 -13.61
CA ILE A 117 6.59 11.75 -14.29
C ILE A 117 6.26 13.21 -13.94
N ASP A 118 4.98 13.57 -14.00
CA ASP A 118 4.53 14.94 -13.72
C ASP A 118 4.73 15.30 -12.25
N LEU A 119 4.49 14.37 -11.32
CA LEU A 119 4.83 14.55 -9.90
C LEU A 119 6.32 14.83 -9.73
N VAL A 120 7.20 14.01 -10.33
CA VAL A 120 8.66 14.22 -10.21
C VAL A 120 9.08 15.59 -10.73
N LYS A 121 8.51 16.04 -11.86
CA LYS A 121 8.79 17.37 -12.42
C LYS A 121 8.31 18.50 -11.52
N ARG A 122 7.06 18.42 -11.03
CA ARG A 122 6.46 19.49 -10.21
C ARG A 122 7.10 19.62 -8.83
N MET A 123 7.46 18.50 -8.23
CA MET A 123 7.94 18.45 -6.83
C MET A 123 9.45 18.59 -6.69
N LYS A 124 10.20 18.60 -7.80
CA LYS A 124 11.67 18.60 -7.82
C LYS A 124 12.30 19.58 -6.84
N LEU A 125 12.05 20.88 -7.01
CA LEU A 125 12.69 21.92 -6.19
C LEU A 125 12.35 21.79 -4.70
N GLN A 126 11.08 21.48 -4.40
CA GLN A 126 10.61 21.39 -3.01
C GLN A 126 11.18 20.15 -2.31
N CYS A 127 11.18 19.00 -2.98
CA CYS A 127 11.60 17.75 -2.39
C CYS A 127 13.12 17.55 -2.41
N GLU A 128 13.86 18.14 -3.35
CA GLU A 128 15.34 18.19 -3.28
C GLU A 128 15.79 18.99 -2.06
N SER A 129 15.24 20.19 -1.86
CA SER A 129 15.54 20.99 -0.66
C SER A 129 15.16 20.27 0.63
N TRP A 130 14.03 19.57 0.65
CA TRP A 130 13.61 18.79 1.81
C TRP A 130 14.54 17.60 2.09
N ASN A 131 14.90 16.83 1.05
CA ASN A 131 15.82 15.69 1.16
C ASN A 131 17.22 16.07 1.67
N GLU A 132 17.70 17.29 1.38
CA GLU A 132 18.97 17.78 1.93
C GLU A 132 18.92 18.03 3.45
N THR A 133 17.71 18.18 4.02
CA THR A 133 17.52 18.60 5.42
C THR A 133 17.05 17.49 6.35
N ILE A 134 16.52 16.39 5.80
CA ILE A 134 15.87 15.31 6.54
C ILE A 134 16.49 13.96 6.19
N SER A 135 16.89 13.19 7.21
CA SER A 135 17.37 11.83 7.03
C SER A 135 16.22 10.89 6.63
N PRO A 136 16.49 9.78 5.91
CA PRO A 136 15.45 8.79 5.60
C PRO A 136 14.72 8.23 6.86
N LYS A 137 15.46 8.08 7.96
CA LYS A 137 14.92 7.62 9.24
C LYS A 137 13.95 8.62 9.86
N ASP A 138 14.22 9.93 9.72
CA ASP A 138 13.33 10.98 10.22
C ASP A 138 12.14 11.19 9.29
N ALA A 139 12.33 11.08 7.97
CA ALA A 139 11.26 11.08 6.99
C ALA A 139 10.19 10.01 7.29
N ALA A 140 10.62 8.79 7.62
CA ALA A 140 9.71 7.69 7.98
C ALA A 140 8.89 8.00 9.24
N VAL A 141 9.50 8.63 10.25
CA VAL A 141 8.79 9.02 11.49
C VAL A 141 7.84 10.19 11.26
N LEU A 142 8.22 11.17 10.44
CA LEU A 142 7.32 12.26 10.07
C LEU A 142 6.12 11.76 9.28
N MET A 143 6.34 10.82 8.36
CA MET A 143 5.25 10.20 7.61
C MET A 143 4.31 9.40 8.52
N TYR A 144 4.84 8.68 9.51
CA TYR A 144 4.04 7.99 10.53
C TYR A 144 3.15 8.97 11.31
N ASP A 145 3.75 10.03 11.88
CA ASP A 145 3.03 11.03 12.67
C ASP A 145 2.01 11.80 11.81
N ALA A 146 2.35 12.13 10.57
CA ALA A 146 1.47 12.86 9.66
C ALA A 146 0.27 12.01 9.20
N ALA A 147 0.49 10.73 8.90
CA ALA A 147 -0.57 9.79 8.56
C ALA A 147 -1.54 9.59 9.73
N LEU A 148 -0.99 9.42 10.94
CA LEU A 148 -1.76 9.29 12.17
C LEU A 148 -2.62 10.51 12.44
N GLU A 149 -2.03 11.70 12.41
CA GLU A 149 -2.73 12.94 12.74
C GLU A 149 -3.76 13.32 11.66
N SER A 150 -3.41 13.16 10.38
CA SER A 150 -4.36 13.41 9.28
C SER A 150 -5.52 12.42 9.34
N GLY A 151 -5.25 11.15 9.62
CA GLY A 151 -6.28 10.14 9.82
C GLY A 151 -7.22 10.47 10.99
N ARG A 152 -6.68 10.94 12.12
CA ARG A 152 -7.48 11.41 13.27
C ARG A 152 -8.39 12.59 12.94
N ARG A 153 -7.99 13.42 11.99
CA ARG A 153 -8.77 14.56 11.48
C ARG A 153 -9.80 14.15 10.41
N GLY A 154 -9.90 12.86 10.08
CA GLY A 154 -10.89 12.33 9.15
C GLY A 154 -10.38 12.11 7.74
N ASP A 155 -9.08 12.27 7.47
CA ASP A 155 -8.50 11.91 6.19
C ASP A 155 -8.54 10.38 6.01
N LEU A 156 -9.43 9.93 5.14
CA LEU A 156 -9.67 8.52 4.86
C LEU A 156 -8.46 7.85 4.20
N ARG A 157 -7.73 8.63 3.41
CA ARG A 157 -6.55 8.18 2.67
C ARG A 157 -5.39 7.98 3.63
N ALA A 158 -5.11 8.98 4.45
CA ALA A 158 -4.10 8.90 5.50
C ALA A 158 -4.41 7.75 6.49
N SER A 159 -5.68 7.53 6.82
CA SER A 159 -6.12 6.42 7.68
C SER A 159 -5.78 5.05 7.07
N ALA A 160 -6.11 4.85 5.79
CA ALA A 160 -5.77 3.62 5.07
C ALA A 160 -4.25 3.41 5.01
N CYS A 161 -3.49 4.47 4.80
CA CYS A 161 -2.04 4.40 4.76
C CYS A 161 -1.36 4.18 6.10
N PHE A 162 -1.93 4.73 7.17
CA PHE A 162 -1.51 4.41 8.53
C PHE A 162 -1.59 2.91 8.80
N VAL A 163 -2.63 2.26 8.28
CA VAL A 163 -2.84 0.81 8.44
C VAL A 163 -1.92 0.01 7.52
N MET A 164 -1.78 0.42 6.26
CA MET A 164 -1.06 -0.36 5.24
C MET A 164 0.46 -0.22 5.26
N ALA A 165 1.02 0.89 5.73
CA ALA A 165 2.46 1.10 5.60
C ALA A 165 3.28 0.13 6.47
N PRO A 166 4.42 -0.39 5.97
CA PRO A 166 5.36 -1.18 6.75
C PRO A 166 6.24 -0.24 7.59
N TRP A 167 5.66 0.35 8.63
CA TRP A 167 6.37 1.30 9.49
C TRP A 167 7.64 0.71 10.08
N ALA A 168 8.71 1.51 10.11
CA ALA A 168 9.95 1.12 10.74
C ALA A 168 9.74 0.89 12.24
N THR A 169 9.90 -0.35 12.68
CA THR A 169 9.80 -0.72 14.10
C THR A 169 11.10 -0.49 14.83
N PRO A 170 11.05 0.03 16.07
CA PRO A 170 12.20 -0.06 16.97
C PRO A 170 12.59 -1.53 17.22
N PRO A 171 13.84 -1.83 17.63
CA PRO A 171 14.27 -3.19 17.95
C PRO A 171 13.37 -3.84 19.02
N GLU A 172 12.95 -5.08 18.83
CA GLU A 172 11.90 -5.77 19.64
C GLU A 172 12.13 -5.72 21.17
N ASN A 173 13.39 -5.69 21.62
CA ASN A 173 13.75 -5.67 23.04
C ASN A 173 13.98 -4.27 23.61
N SER A 174 13.67 -3.21 22.85
CA SER A 174 13.82 -1.82 23.29
C SER A 174 12.55 -1.34 24.03
N PRO A 175 12.67 -0.48 25.07
CA PRO A 175 11.52 0.18 25.68
C PRO A 175 10.64 0.92 24.67
N GLU A 176 11.25 1.46 23.61
CA GLU A 176 10.61 2.17 22.52
C GLU A 176 9.72 1.24 21.67
N ALA A 177 10.09 -0.04 21.49
CA ALA A 177 9.28 -1.00 20.73
C ALA A 177 7.91 -1.20 21.36
N LYS A 178 7.86 -1.48 22.67
CA LYS A 178 6.58 -1.67 23.37
C LYS A 178 5.70 -0.41 23.34
N ALA A 179 6.30 0.77 23.45
CA ALA A 179 5.57 2.03 23.33
C ALA A 179 5.01 2.23 21.91
N PHE A 180 5.83 1.95 20.89
CA PHE A 180 5.43 2.00 19.48
C PHE A 180 4.29 1.01 19.18
N GLU A 181 4.42 -0.24 19.57
CA GLU A 181 3.42 -1.30 19.35
C GLU A 181 2.07 -0.93 19.96
N ASN A 182 2.07 -0.47 21.20
CA ASN A 182 0.86 -0.02 21.88
C ASN A 182 0.21 1.16 21.14
N LEU A 183 1.00 2.16 20.73
CA LEU A 183 0.49 3.31 19.99
C LEU A 183 -0.07 2.88 18.62
N TYR A 184 0.62 2.01 17.90
CA TYR A 184 0.15 1.52 16.62
C TYR A 184 -1.15 0.73 16.77
N HIS A 185 -1.20 -0.26 17.67
CA HIS A 185 -2.38 -1.06 17.97
C HIS A 185 -3.59 -0.18 18.32
N LEU A 186 -3.41 0.79 19.22
CA LEU A 186 -4.49 1.68 19.67
C LEU A 186 -5.08 2.52 18.53
N ASN A 187 -4.27 2.94 17.57
CA ASN A 187 -4.71 3.87 16.53
C ASN A 187 -5.12 3.17 15.24
N ALA A 188 -4.37 2.16 14.78
CA ALA A 188 -4.58 1.55 13.47
C ALA A 188 -6.00 0.97 13.34
N ARG A 189 -6.48 0.24 14.36
CA ARG A 189 -7.83 -0.33 14.36
C ARG A 189 -8.90 0.75 14.35
N GLN A 190 -8.75 1.80 15.16
CA GLN A 190 -9.72 2.88 15.24
C GLN A 190 -9.81 3.65 13.92
N LEU A 191 -8.66 4.01 13.35
CA LEU A 191 -8.57 4.71 12.06
C LEU A 191 -9.17 3.88 10.93
N ALA A 192 -8.80 2.60 10.83
CA ALA A 192 -9.38 1.67 9.85
C ALA A 192 -10.90 1.61 9.95
N ASN A 193 -11.42 1.33 11.15
CA ASN A 193 -12.86 1.18 11.37
C ASN A 193 -13.65 2.47 11.13
N ASN A 194 -13.10 3.62 11.51
CA ASN A 194 -13.73 4.91 11.24
C ASN A 194 -13.77 5.20 9.74
N ALA A 195 -12.68 4.94 9.02
CA ALA A 195 -12.64 5.14 7.58
C ALA A 195 -13.57 4.16 6.82
N ILE A 196 -13.66 2.91 7.26
CA ILE A 196 -14.63 1.92 6.72
C ILE A 196 -16.07 2.39 6.96
N LYS A 197 -16.39 2.92 8.14
CA LYS A 197 -17.71 3.51 8.44
C LYS A 197 -18.04 4.72 7.57
N ALA A 198 -17.02 5.42 7.07
CA ALA A 198 -17.16 6.52 6.13
C ALA A 198 -17.16 6.07 4.65
N GLY A 199 -17.11 4.76 4.36
CA GLY A 199 -17.16 4.22 3.00
C GLY A 199 -15.81 4.20 2.27
N SER A 200 -14.68 4.19 2.98
CA SER A 200 -13.35 4.12 2.37
C SER A 200 -12.99 2.69 1.95
N TRP A 201 -12.97 2.44 0.65
CA TRP A 201 -12.49 1.17 0.08
C TRP A 201 -11.00 0.91 0.35
N PRO A 202 -10.10 1.91 0.21
CA PRO A 202 -8.70 1.75 0.63
C PRO A 202 -8.56 1.28 2.07
N ALA A 203 -9.38 1.79 3.00
CA ALA A 203 -9.34 1.39 4.40
C ALA A 203 -9.87 -0.04 4.63
N ALA A 204 -10.89 -0.46 3.89
CA ALA A 204 -11.40 -1.84 3.94
C ALA A 204 -10.36 -2.84 3.44
N LEU A 205 -9.69 -2.53 2.31
CA LEU A 205 -8.57 -3.31 1.78
C LEU A 205 -7.41 -3.33 2.77
N ALA A 206 -7.08 -2.19 3.36
CA ALA A 206 -6.02 -2.06 4.36
C ALA A 206 -6.27 -2.96 5.57
N ALA A 207 -7.48 -2.89 6.14
CA ALA A 207 -7.90 -3.71 7.24
C ALA A 207 -7.82 -5.20 6.87
N TYR A 208 -8.39 -5.60 5.74
CA TYR A 208 -8.37 -7.00 5.31
C TYR A 208 -6.96 -7.54 5.06
N ASN A 209 -6.10 -6.78 4.39
CA ASN A 209 -4.72 -7.18 4.14
C ASN A 209 -3.93 -7.32 5.46
N SER A 210 -4.18 -6.47 6.45
CA SER A 210 -3.54 -6.60 7.77
C SER A 210 -3.87 -7.92 8.46
N THR A 211 -5.02 -8.54 8.17
CA THR A 211 -5.42 -9.82 8.77
C THR A 211 -4.75 -11.02 8.11
N ARG A 212 -4.14 -10.82 6.94
CA ARG A 212 -3.42 -11.85 6.17
C ARG A 212 -1.92 -11.80 6.38
N GLU A 213 -1.43 -10.71 6.97
CA GLU A 213 -0.03 -10.51 7.27
C GLU A 213 0.42 -11.48 8.36
N GLN A 214 1.63 -12.02 8.21
CA GLN A 214 2.21 -12.97 9.17
C GLN A 214 3.31 -12.33 10.04
N HIS A 215 3.85 -11.20 9.60
CA HIS A 215 5.00 -10.55 10.24
C HIS A 215 4.87 -9.02 10.29
N GLY A 216 5.57 -8.40 11.24
CA GLY A 216 5.62 -6.94 11.39
C GLY A 216 4.36 -6.33 12.03
N VAL A 217 4.34 -5.00 12.06
CA VAL A 217 3.41 -4.20 12.90
C VAL A 217 1.94 -4.39 12.56
N ARG A 218 1.62 -4.71 11.30
CA ARG A 218 0.24 -4.85 10.83
C ARG A 218 -0.48 -6.02 11.50
N THR A 219 0.26 -7.02 11.97
CA THR A 219 -0.28 -8.14 12.75
C THR A 219 -0.90 -7.68 14.07
N LEU A 220 -0.45 -6.54 14.61
CA LEU A 220 -0.90 -6.01 15.89
C LEU A 220 -2.30 -5.41 15.84
N ILE A 221 -2.97 -5.30 14.69
CA ILE A 221 -4.34 -4.74 14.65
C ILE A 221 -5.36 -5.70 15.27
N GLY A 222 -5.08 -7.01 15.23
CA GLY A 222 -5.77 -8.01 16.03
C GLY A 222 -7.27 -8.17 15.71
N TYR A 223 -7.63 -8.18 14.42
CA TYR A 223 -9.01 -8.50 14.02
C TYR A 223 -9.39 -9.94 14.37
N SER A 224 -10.54 -10.11 15.02
CA SER A 224 -11.10 -11.44 15.32
C SER A 224 -11.53 -12.17 14.05
N GLN A 225 -11.73 -13.49 14.14
CA GLN A 225 -12.21 -14.30 13.01
C GLN A 225 -13.56 -13.80 12.46
N GLU A 226 -14.46 -13.32 13.32
CA GLU A 226 -15.73 -12.70 12.92
C GLU A 226 -15.49 -11.43 12.09
N GLU A 227 -14.60 -10.54 12.52
CA GLU A 227 -14.29 -9.30 11.81
C GLU A 227 -13.57 -9.56 10.48
N GLN A 228 -12.68 -10.56 10.44
CA GLN A 228 -12.04 -11.01 9.21
C GLN A 228 -13.09 -11.50 8.20
N TYR A 229 -14.07 -12.28 8.67
CA TYR A 229 -15.19 -12.74 7.84
C TYR A 229 -16.01 -11.55 7.32
N GLN A 230 -16.35 -10.60 8.19
CA GLN A 230 -17.09 -9.39 7.83
C GLN A 230 -16.37 -8.58 6.73
N LEU A 231 -15.07 -8.36 6.89
CA LEU A 231 -14.23 -7.65 5.91
C LEU A 231 -14.18 -8.39 4.57
N ALA A 232 -13.97 -9.71 4.59
CA ALA A 232 -13.95 -10.52 3.37
C ALA A 232 -15.28 -10.46 2.61
N ARG A 233 -16.42 -10.52 3.32
CA ARG A 233 -17.76 -10.39 2.74
C ARG A 233 -18.04 -9.01 2.19
N LEU A 234 -17.63 -7.95 2.90
CA LEU A 234 -17.74 -6.58 2.43
C LEU A 234 -16.94 -6.36 1.13
N LEU A 235 -15.69 -6.82 1.09
CA LEU A 235 -14.85 -6.72 -0.11
C LEU A 235 -15.38 -7.58 -1.26
N GLN A 236 -15.96 -8.75 -0.97
CA GLN A 236 -16.59 -9.60 -1.97
C GLN A 236 -17.76 -8.89 -2.66
N MET A 237 -18.58 -8.14 -1.90
CA MET A 237 -19.65 -7.32 -2.47
C MET A 237 -19.09 -6.09 -3.22
N GLY A 238 -17.98 -5.55 -2.74
CA GLY A 238 -17.34 -4.37 -3.28
C GLY A 238 -16.51 -4.59 -4.54
N THR A 239 -16.13 -5.81 -4.91
CA THR A 239 -15.26 -6.02 -6.08
C THR A 239 -16.07 -6.17 -7.37
N ALA A 240 -15.61 -5.53 -8.44
CA ALA A 240 -16.11 -5.74 -9.79
C ALA A 240 -15.38 -6.90 -10.52
N ASP A 241 -14.26 -7.35 -9.98
CA ASP A 241 -13.48 -8.47 -10.53
C ASP A 241 -14.08 -9.81 -10.05
N PRO A 242 -14.59 -10.66 -10.98
CA PRO A 242 -15.21 -11.93 -10.62
C PRO A 242 -14.23 -12.94 -10.00
N ASP A 243 -12.96 -12.91 -10.39
CA ASP A 243 -11.95 -13.84 -9.85
C ASP A 243 -11.61 -13.45 -8.41
N LEU A 244 -11.45 -12.14 -8.15
CA LEU A 244 -11.29 -11.63 -6.79
C LEU A 244 -12.54 -11.90 -5.94
N ALA A 245 -13.74 -11.76 -6.50
CA ALA A 245 -14.99 -12.08 -5.80
C ALA A 245 -15.04 -13.56 -5.38
N ALA A 246 -14.65 -14.46 -6.28
CA ALA A 246 -14.58 -15.89 -6.00
C ALA A 246 -13.55 -16.21 -4.90
N SER A 247 -12.37 -15.60 -4.96
CA SER A 247 -11.34 -15.76 -3.93
C SER A 247 -11.82 -15.28 -2.55
N LEU A 248 -12.46 -14.11 -2.47
CA LEU A 248 -13.02 -13.57 -1.23
C LEU A 248 -14.19 -14.43 -0.71
N SER A 249 -14.96 -15.05 -1.61
CA SER A 249 -15.99 -16.02 -1.24
C SER A 249 -15.41 -17.25 -0.57
N TYR A 250 -14.31 -17.79 -1.12
CA TYR A 250 -13.62 -18.93 -0.55
C TYR A 250 -13.03 -18.60 0.83
N GLU A 251 -12.38 -17.44 0.96
CA GLU A 251 -11.85 -16.99 2.25
C GLU A 251 -12.95 -16.77 3.29
N SER A 252 -14.07 -16.18 2.89
CA SER A 252 -15.24 -16.05 3.76
C SER A 252 -15.75 -17.40 4.22
N ALA A 253 -15.87 -18.40 3.33
CA ALA A 253 -16.29 -19.75 3.71
C ALA A 253 -15.31 -20.40 4.71
N ARG A 254 -14.00 -20.25 4.48
CA ARG A 254 -12.95 -20.74 5.38
C ARG A 254 -13.05 -20.11 6.77
N LEU A 255 -13.20 -18.78 6.83
CA LEU A 255 -13.37 -18.05 8.08
C LEU A 255 -14.71 -18.39 8.76
N GLY A 256 -15.77 -18.63 8.00
CA GLY A 256 -17.08 -19.02 8.51
C GLY A 256 -17.12 -20.40 9.15
N ALA A 257 -16.25 -21.34 8.73
CA ALA A 257 -16.23 -22.71 9.25
C ALA A 257 -15.99 -22.81 10.78
N GLY A 258 -15.33 -21.82 11.38
CA GLY A 258 -15.13 -21.74 12.84
C GLY A 258 -16.16 -20.88 13.57
N LEU A 259 -17.16 -20.34 12.88
CA LEU A 259 -18.19 -19.46 13.45
C LEU A 259 -19.52 -20.20 13.53
N ASN A 260 -20.32 -19.90 14.55
CA ASN A 260 -21.69 -20.42 14.62
C ASN A 260 -22.61 -19.70 13.62
N ALA A 261 -23.72 -20.34 13.24
CA ALA A 261 -24.66 -19.83 12.25
C ALA A 261 -25.22 -18.43 12.61
N GLY A 262 -25.45 -18.14 13.88
CA GLY A 262 -25.94 -16.83 14.32
C GLY A 262 -24.92 -15.71 14.10
N VAL A 263 -23.63 -15.97 14.27
CA VAL A 263 -22.54 -15.03 13.98
C VAL A 263 -22.42 -14.78 12.48
N ILE A 264 -22.53 -15.84 11.67
CA ILE A 264 -22.49 -15.73 10.20
C ILE A 264 -23.61 -14.82 9.70
N ILE A 265 -24.86 -15.05 10.14
CA ILE A 265 -26.02 -14.24 9.73
C ILE A 265 -25.81 -12.76 10.07
N ARG A 266 -25.42 -12.44 11.31
CA ARG A 266 -25.17 -11.05 11.72
C ARG A 266 -24.04 -10.39 10.95
N SER A 267 -23.01 -11.17 10.60
CA SER A 267 -21.85 -10.67 9.85
C SER A 267 -22.18 -10.41 8.38
N ASP A 268 -22.99 -11.27 7.75
CA ASP A 268 -23.53 -11.04 6.41
C ASP A 268 -24.44 -9.80 6.37
N GLU A 269 -25.29 -9.64 7.39
CA GLU A 269 -26.13 -8.45 7.55
C GLU A 269 -25.31 -7.17 7.72
N TRP A 270 -24.26 -7.24 8.55
CA TRP A 270 -23.31 -6.14 8.72
C TRP A 270 -22.66 -5.76 7.39
N ALA A 271 -22.13 -6.73 6.63
CA ALA A 271 -21.46 -6.48 5.37
C ALA A 271 -22.43 -5.85 4.35
N ARG A 272 -23.65 -6.36 4.26
CA ARG A 272 -24.70 -5.81 3.39
C ARG A 272 -25.10 -4.39 3.78
N LYS A 273 -25.25 -4.12 5.09
CA LYS A 273 -25.58 -2.78 5.60
C LYS A 273 -24.46 -1.79 5.31
N MET A 274 -23.20 -2.20 5.51
CA MET A 274 -22.05 -1.37 5.18
C MET A 274 -21.98 -1.08 3.69
N PHE A 275 -22.04 -2.11 2.85
CA PHE A 275 -21.98 -1.97 1.39
C PHE A 275 -23.06 -1.02 0.86
N ASN A 276 -24.33 -1.23 1.23
CA ASN A 276 -25.43 -0.40 0.74
C ASN A 276 -25.46 0.99 1.40
N GLY A 277 -25.05 1.10 2.66
CA GLY A 277 -25.11 2.32 3.44
C GLY A 277 -23.87 3.19 3.27
N ALA A 278 -22.76 2.80 3.89
CA ALA A 278 -21.52 3.59 3.90
C ALA A 278 -20.86 3.68 2.52
N PHE A 279 -20.89 2.59 1.74
CA PHE A 279 -20.27 2.52 0.41
C PHE A 279 -21.27 2.83 -0.74
N GLY A 280 -22.54 3.09 -0.41
CA GLY A 280 -23.58 3.48 -1.36
C GLY A 280 -23.87 2.44 -2.46
N GLY A 281 -23.56 1.16 -2.22
CA GLY A 281 -23.74 0.06 -3.17
C GLY A 281 -22.79 0.12 -4.38
N LYS A 282 -21.72 0.91 -4.31
CA LYS A 282 -20.76 1.09 -5.41
C LYS A 282 -19.59 0.14 -5.25
N ALA A 283 -19.20 -0.50 -6.35
CA ALA A 283 -17.98 -1.29 -6.39
C ALA A 283 -16.73 -0.40 -6.22
N MET A 284 -15.67 -1.01 -5.68
CA MET A 284 -14.30 -0.51 -5.67
C MET A 284 -13.88 -0.11 -7.08
N THR A 285 -13.30 1.07 -7.19
CA THR A 285 -12.59 1.52 -8.38
C THR A 285 -11.13 1.09 -8.31
N ASP A 286 -10.43 1.12 -9.44
CA ASP A 286 -8.98 0.84 -9.42
C ASP A 286 -8.19 1.89 -8.65
N ASP A 287 -8.71 3.11 -8.55
CA ASP A 287 -8.09 4.17 -7.74
C ASP A 287 -8.16 3.82 -6.25
N ASP A 288 -9.24 3.19 -5.79
CA ASP A 288 -9.38 2.71 -4.41
C ASP A 288 -8.36 1.60 -4.06
N ILE A 289 -7.96 0.81 -5.05
CA ILE A 289 -7.01 -0.29 -4.88
C ILE A 289 -5.55 0.22 -4.85
N ARG A 290 -5.27 1.34 -5.52
CA ARG A 290 -3.91 1.82 -5.83
C ARG A 290 -3.20 2.54 -4.67
N GLU A 291 -3.84 2.68 -3.52
CA GLU A 291 -3.43 3.59 -2.45
C GLU A 291 -1.89 3.61 -2.22
N ASN A 292 -1.26 4.75 -2.54
CA ASN A 292 0.19 4.88 -2.63
C ASN A 292 0.72 5.49 -1.34
N CYS A 293 0.92 4.68 -0.30
CA CYS A 293 1.26 5.17 1.03
C CYS A 293 2.69 5.72 1.22
N GLY A 294 3.35 6.11 0.12
CA GLY A 294 4.65 6.78 0.15
C GLY A 294 5.82 5.91 0.63
N ASN A 295 5.58 4.66 1.02
CA ASN A 295 6.59 3.74 1.54
C ASN A 295 6.83 2.59 0.55
#